data_AF-A0A348PQJ2-F1
#
_entry.id   AF-A0A348PQJ2-F1
#
_cell.length_a   1.000
_cell.length_b   1.000
_cell.length_c   1.000
_cell.angle_alpha   90.00
_cell.angle_beta   90.00
_cell.angle_gamma   90.00
#
_symmetry.space_group_name_H-M   'P 1'
#
loop_
_entity.id
_entity.type
_entity.pdbx_description
1 polymer ?
#
loop_
_entity_poly.entity_id
_entity_poly.type
_entity_poly.pdbx_seq_one_letter_code
_entity_poly.pdbx_strand_id
1 'polypeptide(L)'
;MIDSVQEEGILQFGVQIRYGINILYTNPKANSEIDLYAQKLSIDTVAFQTLAKVSILNRGNASTNFTSKIDIIDKTGEIVRSNTTKKQTIQPQQCRTVSINIKDLSGTYEILVVNETSDGQLFGFTDVLNL
;
A
#
# COMPACT_ATOMS: atom_id res chain seq x y z
N MET A 1 -61.18 1.43 -37.91
CA MET A 1 -60.34 2.23 -36.99
C MET A 1 -59.83 1.27 -35.94
N ILE A 2 -58.51 1.09 -35.89
CA ILE A 2 -57.86 0.29 -34.84
C ILE A 2 -57.28 1.33 -33.88
N ASP A 3 -57.85 1.44 -32.68
CA ASP A 3 -57.31 2.29 -31.63
C ASP A 3 -56.01 1.66 -31.12
N SER A 4 -54.89 2.35 -31.34
CA SER A 4 -53.60 2.02 -30.74
C SER A 4 -53.59 2.52 -29.30
N VAL A 5 -53.73 1.60 -28.34
CA VAL A 5 -53.48 1.90 -26.92
C VAL A 5 -51.97 1.92 -26.72
N GLN A 6 -51.40 3.11 -26.54
CA GLN A 6 -50.03 3.27 -26.05
C GLN A 6 -50.04 2.99 -24.55
N GLU A 7 -49.58 1.81 -24.14
CA GLU A 7 -49.19 1.59 -22.75
C GLU A 7 -47.86 2.30 -22.49
N GLU A 8 -47.90 3.40 -21.75
CA GLU A 8 -46.71 4.03 -21.20
C GLU A 8 -46.10 3.10 -20.15
N GLY A 9 -45.01 2.43 -20.52
CA GLY A 9 -44.22 1.63 -19.59
C GLY A 9 -43.61 2.51 -18.51
N ILE A 10 -44.13 2.42 -17.29
CA ILE A 10 -43.59 3.15 -16.13
C ILE A 10 -42.23 2.55 -15.76
N LEU A 11 -41.15 3.29 -16.01
CA LEU A 11 -39.80 2.89 -15.62
C LEU A 11 -39.54 3.34 -14.17
N GLN A 12 -39.56 2.41 -13.22
CA GLN A 12 -39.18 2.67 -11.82
C GLN A 12 -37.82 2.06 -11.51
N PHE A 13 -36.91 2.86 -10.95
CA PHE A 13 -35.66 2.39 -10.37
C PHE A 13 -35.54 2.84 -8.92
N GLY A 14 -35.10 1.93 -8.06
CA GLY A 14 -34.81 2.19 -6.66
C GLY A 14 -33.32 2.39 -6.44
N VAL A 15 -32.92 3.52 -5.85
CA VAL A 15 -31.53 3.78 -5.47
C VAL A 15 -31.39 3.60 -3.96
N GLN A 16 -30.48 2.73 -3.53
CA GLN A 16 -30.09 2.61 -2.13
C GLN A 16 -28.65 3.12 -1.97
N ILE A 17 -28.47 4.13 -1.12
CA ILE A 17 -27.15 4.65 -0.75
C ILE A 17 -26.77 4.09 0.62
N ARG A 18 -25.54 3.58 0.75
CA ARG A 18 -24.94 3.18 2.04
C ARG A 18 -23.62 3.91 2.22
N TYR A 19 -23.39 4.39 3.44
CA TYR A 19 -22.14 5.04 3.82
C TYR A 19 -21.33 4.11 4.71
N GLY A 20 -20.05 3.95 4.39
CA GLY A 20 -19.05 3.36 5.28
C GLY A 20 -18.25 4.49 5.93
N ILE A 21 -18.47 4.73 7.23
CA ILE A 21 -17.73 5.73 8.00
C ILE A 21 -16.74 5.00 8.90
N ASN A 22 -15.46 5.37 8.82
CA ASN A 22 -14.45 4.87 9.73
C ASN A 22 -14.25 5.89 10.87
N ILE A 23 -14.54 5.50 12.11
CA ILE A 23 -14.37 6.34 13.30
C ILE A 23 -13.12 5.88 14.04
N LEU A 24 -12.12 6.75 14.11
CA LEU A 24 -10.86 6.49 14.83
C LEU A 24 -10.82 7.36 16.08
N TYR A 25 -10.70 6.72 17.24
CA TYR A 25 -10.47 7.43 18.50
C TYR A 25 -8.96 7.58 18.74
N THR A 26 -8.53 8.81 19.05
CA THR A 26 -7.17 9.10 19.52
C THR A 26 -7.26 9.78 20.87
N ASN A 27 -6.44 9.36 21.83
CA ASN A 27 -6.39 9.99 23.15
C ASN A 27 -5.65 11.33 23.02
N PRO A 28 -6.32 12.48 23.24
CA PRO A 28 -5.68 13.79 23.06
C PRO A 28 -4.59 14.10 24.10
N LYS A 29 -4.50 13.30 25.17
CA LYS A 29 -3.48 13.43 26.22
C LYS A 29 -2.23 12.59 25.94
N ALA A 30 -2.30 11.65 25.01
CA ALA A 30 -1.14 10.84 24.62
C ALA A 30 -0.39 11.58 23.50
N ASN A 31 0.95 11.60 23.58
CA ASN A 31 1.76 12.13 22.49
C ASN A 31 1.54 11.27 21.24
N SER A 32 1.29 11.93 20.11
CA SER A 32 1.17 11.28 18.81
C SER A 32 2.53 10.77 18.36
N GLU A 33 2.65 9.46 18.18
CA GLU A 33 3.86 8.78 17.76
C GLU A 33 3.56 7.89 16.57
N ILE A 34 4.38 8.03 15.53
CA ILE A 34 4.38 7.18 14.34
C ILE A 34 5.65 6.32 14.42
N ASP A 35 5.49 5.01 14.25
CA ASP A 35 6.62 4.07 14.17
C ASP A 35 6.33 3.10 13.04
N LEU A 36 6.89 3.37 11.86
CA LEU A 36 6.75 2.49 10.70
C LEU A 36 7.87 1.45 10.71
N TYR A 37 7.47 0.18 10.84
CA TYR A 37 8.37 -0.94 10.90
C TYR A 37 8.15 -1.92 9.76
N ALA A 38 9.21 -2.28 9.05
CA ALA A 38 9.17 -3.37 8.08
C ALA A 38 9.17 -4.73 8.80
N GLN A 39 8.03 -5.41 8.77
CA GLN A 39 7.80 -6.66 9.48
C GLN A 39 8.37 -7.87 8.76
N LYS A 40 8.21 -7.92 7.43
CA LYS A 40 8.52 -9.10 6.63
C LYS A 40 8.78 -8.73 5.19
N LEU A 41 9.87 -9.27 4.62
CA LEU A 41 10.07 -9.40 3.20
C LEU A 41 9.52 -10.76 2.73
N SER A 42 8.81 -10.76 1.61
CA SER A 42 8.32 -11.97 0.96
C SER A 42 8.38 -11.82 -0.55
N ILE A 43 8.67 -12.91 -1.25
CA ILE A 43 8.60 -12.97 -2.70
C ILE A 43 7.30 -13.68 -3.06
N ASP A 44 6.53 -13.07 -3.95
CA ASP A 44 5.30 -13.63 -4.48
C ASP A 44 5.38 -13.74 -6.00
N THR A 45 5.25 -14.96 -6.51
CA THR A 45 5.31 -15.27 -7.93
C THR A 45 3.91 -15.63 -8.42
N VAL A 46 3.30 -14.72 -9.17
CA VAL A 46 2.01 -14.90 -9.84
C VAL A 46 2.29 -15.06 -11.33
N ALA A 47 1.48 -15.82 -12.08
CA ALA A 47 1.74 -16.30 -13.45
C ALA A 47 2.48 -15.35 -14.44
N PHE A 48 2.35 -14.03 -14.30
CA PHE A 48 3.04 -13.04 -15.15
C PHE A 48 3.95 -12.05 -14.41
N GLN A 49 4.06 -12.11 -13.09
CA GLN A 49 4.79 -11.15 -12.25
C GLN A 49 5.48 -11.85 -11.07
N THR A 50 6.73 -11.47 -10.81
CA THR A 50 7.42 -11.80 -9.55
C THR A 50 7.54 -10.51 -8.77
N LEU A 51 6.98 -10.45 -7.56
CA LEU A 51 6.95 -9.26 -6.73
C LEU A 51 7.73 -9.49 -5.44
N ALA A 52 8.71 -8.63 -5.17
CA ALA A 52 9.21 -8.45 -3.80
C ALA A 52 8.19 -7.60 -3.05
N LYS A 53 7.68 -8.12 -1.94
CA LYS A 53 6.66 -7.52 -1.08
C LYS A 53 7.24 -7.29 0.31
N VAL A 54 7.18 -6.06 0.79
CA VAL A 54 7.56 -5.69 2.15
C VAL A 54 6.31 -5.27 2.92
N SER A 55 6.06 -5.93 4.04
CA SER A 55 4.97 -5.62 4.96
C SER A 55 5.41 -4.54 5.94
N ILE A 56 4.74 -3.40 5.94
CA ILE A 56 4.98 -2.25 6.82
C ILE A 56 3.89 -2.21 7.87
N LEU A 57 4.28 -2.27 9.15
CA LEU A 57 3.41 -2.16 10.31
C LEU A 57 3.61 -0.79 10.94
N ASN A 58 2.52 -0.08 11.23
CA ASN A 58 2.59 1.08 12.11
C ASN A 58 2.43 0.61 13.57
N ARG A 59 3.53 0.57 14.32
CA ARG A 59 3.54 0.20 15.75
C ARG A 59 3.19 1.38 16.66
N GLY A 60 3.22 2.59 16.12
CA GLY A 60 2.87 3.82 16.81
C GLY A 60 1.40 3.89 17.19
N ASN A 61 1.04 4.98 17.86
CA ASN A 61 -0.32 5.24 18.35
C ASN A 61 -1.09 6.25 17.49
N ALA A 62 -0.46 6.79 16.45
CA ALA A 62 -1.05 7.77 15.54
C ALA A 62 -1.17 7.23 14.12
N SER A 63 -2.24 7.64 13.42
CA SER A 63 -2.38 7.36 11.99
C SER A 63 -1.55 8.33 11.18
N THR A 64 -0.99 7.87 10.07
CA THR A 64 -0.28 8.74 9.12
C THR A 64 -0.58 8.34 7.69
N ASN A 65 -0.16 9.20 6.76
CA ASN A 65 0.00 8.80 5.38
C ASN A 65 1.49 8.73 5.06
N PHE A 66 1.88 7.71 4.32
CA PHE A 66 3.26 7.49 3.93
C PHE A 66 3.38 7.12 2.45
N THR A 67 4.56 7.37 1.92
CA THR A 67 5.05 6.86 0.63
C THR A 67 6.28 6.00 0.88
N SER A 68 6.55 5.03 0.01
CA SER A 68 7.74 4.19 0.12
C SER A 68 8.53 4.27 -1.17
N LYS A 69 9.81 4.63 -1.07
CA LYS A 69 10.79 4.41 -2.13
C LYS A 69 11.42 3.04 -1.92
N ILE A 70 11.37 2.20 -2.93
CA ILE A 70 11.93 0.85 -2.93
C ILE A 70 13.01 0.81 -4.01
N ASP A 71 14.24 0.57 -3.60
CA ASP A 71 15.39 0.43 -4.48
C ASP A 71 15.92 -1.02 -4.37
N ILE A 72 16.29 -1.61 -5.51
CA ILE A 72 17.03 -2.87 -5.58
C ILE A 72 18.45 -2.52 -5.98
N ILE A 73 19.40 -2.96 -5.18
CA ILE A 73 20.81 -2.61 -5.28
C ILE A 73 21.60 -3.89 -5.58
N ASP A 74 22.51 -3.83 -6.54
CA ASP A 74 23.39 -4.95 -6.85
C ASP A 74 24.62 -5.00 -5.93
N LYS A 75 25.46 -6.02 -6.09
CA LYS A 75 26.69 -6.20 -5.31
C LYS A 75 27.73 -5.08 -5.49
N THR A 76 27.58 -4.24 -6.51
CA THR A 76 28.49 -3.10 -6.77
C THR A 76 27.99 -1.81 -6.12
N GLY A 77 26.77 -1.83 -5.56
CA GLY A 77 26.11 -0.66 -5.00
C GLY A 77 25.28 0.12 -6.02
N GLU A 78 25.07 -0.41 -7.23
CA GLU A 78 24.27 0.24 -8.26
C GLU A 78 22.78 -0.08 -8.08
N ILE A 79 21.92 0.93 -8.24
CA ILE A 79 20.47 0.76 -8.22
C ILE A 79 20.02 0.18 -9.57
N VAL A 80 19.73 -1.12 -9.59
CA VAL A 80 19.24 -1.82 -10.79
C VAL A 80 17.73 -1.64 -10.99
N ARG A 81 17.00 -1.28 -9.94
CA ARG A 81 15.56 -1.00 -10.02
C ARG A 81 15.10 -0.07 -8.92
N SER A 82 14.16 0.81 -9.25
CA SER A 82 13.52 1.72 -8.30
C SER A 82 12.01 1.80 -8.54
N ASN A 83 11.24 1.92 -7.46
CA ASN A 83 9.82 2.20 -7.50
C ASN A 83 9.42 3.09 -6.32
N THR A 84 8.58 4.08 -6.56
CA THR A 84 7.97 4.90 -5.49
C THR A 84 6.48 4.60 -5.43
N THR A 85 6.00 4.17 -4.27
CA THR A 85 4.59 3.84 -4.10
C THR A 85 3.71 5.09 -4.07
N LYS A 86 2.44 4.93 -4.43
CA LYS A 86 1.43 5.97 -4.17
C LYS A 86 1.27 6.16 -2.67
N LYS A 87 0.90 7.38 -2.28
CA LYS A 87 0.57 7.74 -0.90
C LYS A 87 -0.53 6.81 -0.35
N GLN A 88 -0.30 6.26 0.84
CA GLN A 88 -1.21 5.34 1.51
C GLN A 88 -1.42 5.75 2.96
N THR A 89 -2.64 5.54 3.47
CA THR A 89 -2.96 5.72 4.89
C THR A 89 -2.69 4.44 5.68
N ILE A 90 -2.04 4.57 6.83
CA ILE A 90 -1.79 3.49 7.77
C ILE A 90 -2.19 3.91 9.19
N GLN A 91 -3.04 3.11 9.80
CA GLN A 91 -3.54 3.29 11.16
C GLN A 91 -2.65 2.55 12.18
N PRO A 92 -2.71 2.90 13.48
CA PRO A 92 -2.05 2.14 14.53
C PRO A 92 -2.36 0.64 14.44
N GLN A 93 -1.32 -0.18 14.60
CA GLN A 93 -1.37 -1.65 14.52
C GLN A 93 -1.86 -2.20 13.18
N GLN A 94 -1.98 -1.36 12.15
CA GLN A 94 -2.33 -1.79 10.80
C GLN A 94 -1.07 -2.13 10.01
N CYS A 95 -1.18 -3.16 9.17
CA CYS A 95 -0.16 -3.53 8.21
C CYS A 95 -0.55 -3.10 6.79
N ARG A 96 0.43 -2.61 6.02
CA ARG A 96 0.32 -2.27 4.59
C ARG A 96 1.46 -2.93 3.84
N THR A 97 1.18 -3.49 2.68
CA THR A 97 2.21 -4.10 1.84
C THR A 97 2.61 -3.14 0.73
N VAL A 98 3.92 -2.96 0.57
CA VAL A 98 4.52 -2.26 -0.56
C VAL A 98 5.30 -3.25 -1.41
N SER A 99 5.37 -3.01 -2.71
CA SER A 99 5.96 -4.00 -3.61
C SER A 99 6.67 -3.40 -4.81
N ILE A 100 7.62 -4.16 -5.34
CA ILE A 100 8.33 -3.88 -6.57
C ILE A 100 8.42 -5.14 -7.42
N ASN A 101 8.30 -4.98 -8.74
CA ASN A 101 8.41 -6.08 -9.68
C ASN A 101 9.89 -6.44 -9.92
N ILE A 102 10.21 -7.72 -9.84
CA ILE A 102 11.56 -8.28 -9.92
C ILE A 102 11.66 -9.46 -10.90
N LYS A 103 10.67 -9.60 -11.81
CA LYS A 103 10.51 -10.77 -12.70
C LYS A 103 11.76 -11.16 -13.50
N ASP A 104 12.56 -10.19 -13.90
CA ASP A 104 13.73 -10.30 -14.77
C ASP A 104 15.07 -10.21 -14.00
N LEU A 105 15.02 -10.21 -12.67
CA LEU A 105 16.20 -10.25 -11.82
C LEU A 105 16.49 -11.68 -11.37
N SER A 106 17.76 -12.07 -11.38
CA SER A 106 18.25 -13.35 -10.86
C SER A 106 19.57 -13.16 -10.11
N GLY A 107 19.77 -13.94 -9.04
CA GLY A 107 20.93 -13.84 -8.17
C GLY A 107 20.64 -13.06 -6.87
N THR A 108 21.71 -12.62 -6.20
CA THR A 108 21.64 -11.93 -4.92
C THR A 108 21.70 -10.42 -5.09
N TYR A 109 20.72 -9.73 -4.52
CA TYR A 109 20.61 -8.28 -4.46
C TYR A 109 20.35 -7.83 -3.02
N GLU A 110 20.42 -6.53 -2.77
CA GLU A 110 19.94 -5.89 -1.55
C GLU A 110 18.67 -5.10 -1.89
N ILE A 111 17.64 -5.22 -1.06
CA ILE A 111 16.46 -4.36 -1.15
C ILE A 111 16.59 -3.26 -0.09
N LEU A 112 16.36 -2.01 -0.51
CA LEU A 112 16.28 -0.85 0.37
C LEU A 112 14.88 -0.26 0.27
N VAL A 113 14.19 -0.14 1.40
CA VAL A 113 12.88 0.51 1.50
C VAL A 113 12.99 1.70 2.43
N VAL A 114 12.68 2.89 1.93
CA VAL A 114 12.58 4.11 2.72
C VAL A 114 11.14 4.56 2.73
N ASN A 115 10.53 4.56 3.91
CA ASN A 115 9.19 5.10 4.12
C ASN A 115 9.29 6.54 4.57
N GLU A 116 8.59 7.43 3.89
CA GLU A 116 8.47 8.84 4.24
C GLU A 116 7.04 9.14 4.65
N THR A 117 6.85 9.66 5.86
CA THR A 117 5.55 10.08 6.38
C THR A 117 5.21 11.50 5.93
N SER A 118 3.95 11.91 6.10
CA SER A 118 3.51 13.25 5.68
C SER A 118 4.11 14.40 6.51
N ASP A 119 4.62 14.10 7.69
CA ASP A 119 5.38 15.01 8.56
C ASP A 119 6.90 14.93 8.32
N GLY A 120 7.34 14.18 7.31
CA GLY A 120 8.75 14.13 6.86
C GLY A 120 9.64 13.18 7.67
N GLN A 121 9.07 12.32 8.51
CA GLN A 121 9.83 11.29 9.21
C GLN A 121 10.21 10.16 8.23
N LEU A 122 11.43 9.65 8.36
CA LEU A 122 11.97 8.61 7.49
C LEU A 122 12.22 7.32 8.26
N PHE A 123 11.72 6.21 7.73
CA PHE A 123 11.90 4.87 8.30
C PHE A 123 12.49 3.93 7.25
N GLY A 124 13.72 3.52 7.46
CA GLY A 124 14.48 2.67 6.56
C GLY A 124 14.39 1.19 6.92
N PHE A 125 14.41 0.34 5.90
CA PHE A 125 14.56 -1.10 6.01
C PHE A 125 15.48 -1.58 4.90
N THR A 126 16.37 -2.51 5.23
CA THR A 126 17.16 -3.22 4.23
C THR A 126 17.25 -4.70 4.55
N ASP A 127 17.30 -5.52 3.51
CA ASP A 127 17.43 -6.96 3.62
C ASP A 127 18.04 -7.53 2.34
N VAL A 128 18.59 -8.74 2.44
CA VAL A 128 19.15 -9.46 1.30
C VAL A 128 18.02 -10.13 0.52
N LEU A 129 17.99 -9.89 -0.78
CA LEU A 129 17.05 -10.47 -1.72
C LEU A 129 17.74 -11.55 -2.55
N ASN A 130 17.49 -12.82 -2.23
CA ASN A 130 17.99 -13.97 -2.98
C ASN A 130 16.93 -14.44 -3.98
N LEU A 131 17.23 -14.32 -5.28
CA LEU A 131 16.31 -14.60 -6.40
C LEU A 131 16.79 -15.76 -7.29
#